data_AF-A0AAU9CKV3-F1
#
_entry.id   AF-A0AAU9CKV3-F1
#
_cell.length_a   1.000
_cell.length_b   1.000
_cell.length_c   1.000
_cell.angle_alpha   90.00
_cell.angle_beta   90.00
_cell.angle_gamma   90.00
#
_symmetry.space_group_name_H-M   'P 1'
#
loop_
_entity.id
_entity.type
_entity.pdbx_description
1 polymer ?
#
loop_
_entity_poly.entity_id
_entity_poly.type
_entity_poly.pdbx_seq_one_letter_code
_entity_poly.pdbx_strand_id
1 'polypeptide(L)'
;MWPSGPPASTPIWLAPPLAGQGTTFASAAWDYGVDPRWSPAISNTESSKGAVCFRPYNAWGWGNASWSSWEEAIPAHVAGLARGYGYTISWEAAKKYCPPNAAHWYSATLAEMNSI
;
A
#
# COMPACT_ATOMS: atom_id res chain seq x y z
N MET A 1 39.88 -7.69 13.06
CA MET A 1 39.02 -6.59 12.55
C MET A 1 38.68 -6.91 11.11
N TRP A 2 37.46 -7.36 10.83
CA TRP A 2 36.96 -7.54 9.47
C TRP A 2 36.22 -6.25 9.09
N PRO A 3 36.48 -5.60 7.94
CA PRO A 3 35.71 -4.43 7.56
C PRO A 3 34.32 -4.90 7.15
N SER A 4 33.31 -4.47 7.89
CA SER A 4 31.91 -4.59 7.52
C SER A 4 31.69 -3.80 6.23
N GLY A 5 31.51 -4.50 5.11
CA GLY A 5 31.04 -3.90 3.87
C GLY A 5 29.63 -3.32 4.03
N PRO A 6 29.20 -2.39 3.14
CA PRO A 6 27.85 -1.87 3.15
C PRO A 6 26.82 -3.01 3.01
N PRO A 7 25.62 -2.89 3.61
CA PRO A 7 24.60 -3.92 3.50
C PRO A 7 24.29 -4.17 2.02
N ALA A 8 24.24 -5.45 1.64
CA ALA A 8 23.94 -5.87 0.28
C ALA A 8 22.59 -5.28 -0.14
N SER A 9 22.59 -4.43 -1.16
CA SER A 9 21.39 -3.96 -1.83
C SER A 9 20.58 -5.18 -2.26
N THR A 10 19.34 -5.30 -1.78
CA THR A 10 18.45 -6.37 -2.18
C THR A 10 18.40 -6.40 -3.72
N PRO A 11 18.69 -7.55 -4.37
CA PRO A 11 18.69 -7.62 -5.82
C PRO A 11 17.37 -7.11 -6.38
N ILE A 12 17.42 -6.25 -7.40
CA ILE A 12 16.25 -5.60 -8.01
C ILE A 12 15.18 -6.58 -8.52
N TRP A 13 15.54 -7.85 -8.72
CA TRP A 13 14.64 -8.94 -9.14
C TRP A 13 13.86 -9.60 -7.99
N LEU A 14 14.18 -9.26 -6.74
CA LEU A 14 13.48 -9.70 -5.53
C LEU A 14 12.64 -8.58 -4.90
N ALA A 15 12.72 -7.36 -5.45
CA ALA A 15 11.98 -6.22 -4.94
C ALA A 15 10.51 -6.31 -5.40
N PRO A 16 9.53 -6.08 -4.52
CA PRO A 16 8.13 -6.07 -4.92
C PRO A 16 7.89 -4.97 -5.96
N PRO A 17 6.87 -5.07 -6.82
CA PRO A 17 6.61 -4.09 -7.87
C PRO A 17 6.44 -2.64 -7.40
N LEU A 18 6.02 -2.42 -6.15
CA LEU A 18 5.94 -1.09 -5.54
C LEU A 18 7.25 -0.59 -4.89
N ALA A 19 8.34 -1.35 -4.96
CA ALA A 19 9.64 -0.90 -4.47
C ALA A 19 10.08 0.39 -5.19
N GLY A 20 10.55 1.38 -4.42
CA GLY A 20 10.92 2.69 -4.94
C GLY A 20 9.78 3.71 -5.03
N GLN A 21 8.52 3.31 -4.83
CA GLN A 21 7.35 4.21 -4.89
C GLN A 21 7.10 5.05 -3.63
N GLY A 22 8.04 5.08 -2.68
CA GLY A 22 7.88 5.79 -1.41
C GLY A 22 7.55 7.28 -1.58
N THR A 23 8.23 7.96 -2.51
CA THR A 23 7.95 9.38 -2.82
C THR A 23 6.55 9.58 -3.39
N THR A 24 6.10 8.68 -4.27
CA THR A 24 4.75 8.73 -4.87
C THR A 24 3.67 8.56 -3.81
N PHE A 25 3.85 7.59 -2.89
CA PHE A 25 2.95 7.40 -1.75
C PHE A 25 2.93 8.61 -0.83
N ALA A 26 4.10 9.12 -0.43
CA ALA A 26 4.20 10.26 0.47
C ALA A 26 3.59 11.53 -0.13
N SER A 27 3.81 11.79 -1.42
CA SER A 27 3.25 12.94 -2.12
C SER A 27 1.73 12.86 -2.20
N ALA A 28 1.19 11.70 -2.60
CA ALA A 28 -0.26 11.50 -2.64
C ALA A 28 -0.89 11.61 -1.24
N ALA A 29 -0.26 11.05 -0.22
CA ALA A 29 -0.72 11.14 1.16
C ALA A 29 -0.76 12.59 1.66
N TRP A 30 0.27 13.37 1.34
CA TRP A 30 0.32 14.82 1.61
C TRP A 30 -0.85 15.55 0.93
N ASP A 31 -1.03 15.34 -0.37
CA ASP A 31 -2.05 16.03 -1.17
C ASP A 31 -3.48 15.75 -0.70
N TYR A 32 -3.75 14.54 -0.22
CA TYR A 32 -5.08 14.11 0.21
C TYR A 32 -5.29 14.05 1.73
N GLY A 33 -4.27 14.42 2.51
CA GLY A 33 -4.32 14.42 3.98
C GLY A 33 -4.49 13.02 4.60
N VAL A 34 -3.98 11.98 3.93
CA VAL A 34 -4.07 10.57 4.37
C VAL A 34 -2.77 10.17 5.09
N ASP A 35 -2.84 9.29 6.09
CA ASP A 35 -1.67 8.70 6.72
C ASP A 35 -0.79 8.02 5.65
N PRO A 36 0.47 8.45 5.46
CA PRO A 36 1.31 7.98 4.36
C PRO A 36 1.60 6.48 4.41
N ARG A 37 1.38 5.83 5.56
CA ARG A 37 1.62 4.39 5.75
C ARG A 37 0.41 3.56 5.33
N TRP A 38 -0.78 4.13 5.27
CA TRP A 38 -2.01 3.35 5.14
C TRP A 38 -2.16 2.69 3.76
N SER A 39 -2.07 3.48 2.69
CA SER A 39 -2.14 2.94 1.32
C SER A 39 -1.04 1.91 1.00
N PRO A 40 0.24 2.10 1.35
CA PRO A 40 1.25 1.05 1.15
C PRO A 40 1.05 -0.16 2.05
N ALA A 41 0.50 0.00 3.27
CA ALA A 41 0.17 -1.14 4.12
C ALA A 41 -0.97 -1.99 3.53
N ILE A 42 -2.01 -1.36 2.97
CA ILE A 42 -3.08 -2.08 2.28
C ILE A 42 -2.52 -2.87 1.09
N SER A 43 -1.61 -2.29 0.29
CA SER A 43 -1.05 -3.01 -0.85
C SER A 43 -0.25 -4.26 -0.45
N ASN A 44 0.38 -4.23 0.72
CA ASN A 44 0.98 -5.43 1.31
C ASN A 44 -0.08 -6.48 1.67
N THR A 45 -1.14 -6.07 2.39
CA THR A 45 -2.23 -6.96 2.81
C THR A 45 -2.94 -7.61 1.63
N GLU A 46 -3.15 -6.86 0.54
CA GLU A 46 -3.97 -7.29 -0.59
C GLU A 46 -3.19 -8.02 -1.70
N SER A 47 -1.91 -7.68 -1.90
CA SER A 47 -1.16 -8.16 -3.08
C SER A 47 0.32 -8.39 -2.85
N SER A 48 0.79 -8.42 -1.59
CA SER A 48 2.22 -8.47 -1.27
C SER A 48 3.00 -7.36 -1.98
N LYS A 49 2.52 -6.12 -1.85
CA LYS A 49 3.12 -4.90 -2.42
C LYS A 49 3.14 -4.90 -3.96
N GLY A 50 2.04 -5.37 -4.55
CA GLY A 50 1.84 -5.40 -6.00
C GLY A 50 2.33 -6.68 -6.69
N ALA A 51 2.90 -7.63 -5.96
CA ALA A 51 3.40 -8.89 -6.53
C ALA A 51 2.26 -9.77 -7.10
N VAL A 52 1.06 -9.68 -6.52
CA VAL A 52 -0.11 -10.44 -6.95
C VAL A 52 -1.27 -9.49 -7.25
N CYS A 53 -1.28 -8.90 -8.44
CA CYS A 53 -2.38 -8.04 -8.88
C CYS A 53 -3.36 -8.80 -9.78
N PHE A 54 -4.67 -8.68 -9.52
CA PHE A 54 -5.70 -9.26 -10.38
C PHE A 54 -5.93 -8.45 -11.68
N ARG A 55 -5.51 -7.17 -11.69
CA ARG A 55 -5.54 -6.25 -12.84
C ARG A 55 -4.25 -5.41 -12.88
N PRO A 56 -3.84 -4.91 -14.06
CA PRO A 56 -2.66 -4.04 -14.18
C PRO A 56 -2.67 -2.89 -13.17
N TYR A 57 -1.57 -2.79 -12.43
CA TYR A 57 -1.30 -1.75 -11.42
C TYR A 57 -2.36 -1.66 -10.30
N ASN A 58 -3.12 -2.72 -10.03
CA ASN A 58 -4.12 -2.75 -8.96
C ASN A 58 -3.65 -3.58 -7.77
N ALA A 59 -2.79 -2.97 -6.95
CA ALA A 59 -2.20 -3.60 -5.77
C ALA A 59 -3.14 -3.68 -4.55
N TRP A 60 -4.35 -3.14 -4.63
CA TRP A 60 -5.26 -2.99 -3.47
C TRP A 60 -6.59 -3.72 -3.63
N GLY A 61 -6.82 -4.45 -4.72
CA GLY A 61 -8.13 -5.04 -4.97
C GLY A 61 -9.21 -3.98 -5.25
N TRP A 62 -8.83 -2.80 -5.75
CA TRP A 62 -9.71 -1.63 -5.80
C TRP A 62 -10.74 -1.76 -6.93
N GLY A 63 -11.94 -2.24 -6.59
CA GLY A 63 -13.08 -2.39 -7.50
C GLY A 63 -12.71 -3.14 -8.78
N ASN A 64 -13.11 -2.60 -9.94
CA ASN A 64 -12.73 -3.13 -11.25
C ASN A 64 -11.63 -2.28 -11.92
N ALA A 65 -10.89 -1.48 -11.15
CA ALA A 65 -9.92 -0.54 -11.69
C ALA A 65 -8.70 -1.23 -12.29
N SER A 66 -8.13 -0.58 -13.30
CA SER A 66 -6.88 -0.94 -13.95
C SER A 66 -6.24 0.37 -14.39
N TRP A 67 -4.92 0.46 -14.27
CA TRP A 67 -4.17 1.67 -14.63
C TRP A 67 -3.02 1.34 -15.58
N SER A 68 -2.30 2.37 -16.03
CA SER A 68 -1.14 2.20 -16.91
C SER A 68 0.20 2.33 -16.17
N SER A 69 0.20 2.82 -14.93
CA SER A 69 1.41 3.02 -14.12
C SER A 69 1.12 3.05 -12.61
N TRP A 70 2.14 2.90 -11.78
CA TRP A 70 2.03 3.08 -10.32
C TRP A 70 1.79 4.55 -9.95
N GLU A 71 2.40 5.46 -10.69
CA GLU A 71 2.27 6.92 -10.53
C GLU A 71 0.85 7.42 -10.80
N GLU A 72 0.06 6.67 -11.58
CA GLU A 72 -1.38 6.89 -11.75
C GLU A 72 -2.19 6.18 -10.65
N ALA A 73 -1.87 4.93 -10.36
CA ALA A 73 -2.67 4.08 -9.49
C ALA A 73 -2.60 4.50 -8.01
N ILE A 74 -1.42 4.87 -7.51
CA ILE A 74 -1.19 5.28 -6.12
C ILE A 74 -2.03 6.51 -5.74
N PRO A 75 -1.93 7.67 -6.43
CA PRO A 75 -2.74 8.82 -6.08
C PRO A 75 -4.24 8.56 -6.26
N ALA A 76 -4.63 7.76 -7.27
CA ALA A 76 -6.04 7.38 -7.44
C ALA A 76 -6.58 6.59 -6.24
N HIS A 77 -5.80 5.65 -5.72
CA HIS A 77 -6.16 4.87 -4.54
C HIS A 77 -6.21 5.73 -3.27
N VAL A 78 -5.17 6.54 -3.01
CA VAL A 78 -5.11 7.43 -1.84
C VAL A 78 -6.27 8.43 -1.84
N ALA A 79 -6.59 9.03 -2.99
CA ALA A 79 -7.75 9.90 -3.13
C ALA A 79 -9.07 9.16 -2.87
N GLY A 80 -9.16 7.89 -3.27
CA GLY A 80 -10.29 7.01 -2.99
C GLY A 80 -10.49 6.76 -1.49
N LEU A 81 -9.40 6.53 -0.76
CA LEU A 81 -9.43 6.40 0.70
C LEU A 81 -9.96 7.67 1.37
N ALA A 82 -9.39 8.83 1.03
CA ALA A 82 -9.83 10.12 1.58
C ALA A 82 -11.32 10.39 1.35
N ARG A 83 -11.84 10.10 0.15
CA ARG A 83 -13.25 10.31 -0.19
C ARG A 83 -14.19 9.32 0.48
N GLY A 84 -13.76 8.07 0.64
CA GLY A 84 -14.68 6.95 0.89
C GLY A 84 -14.51 6.25 2.23
N TYR A 85 -13.34 6.36 2.86
CA TYR A 85 -12.93 5.51 3.98
C TYR A 85 -12.37 6.32 5.16
N GLY A 86 -11.82 7.51 4.91
CA GLY A 86 -11.24 8.40 5.91
C GLY A 86 -9.77 8.70 5.63
N TYR A 87 -9.03 9.08 6.68
CA TYR A 87 -7.65 9.57 6.54
C TYR A 87 -6.61 8.65 7.18
N THR A 88 -7.01 7.61 7.91
CA THR A 88 -6.12 6.56 8.42
C THR A 88 -6.94 5.30 8.70
N ILE A 89 -6.26 4.21 9.06
CA ILE A 89 -6.93 2.96 9.40
C ILE A 89 -7.91 3.16 10.56
N SER A 90 -9.11 2.59 10.40
CA SER A 90 -10.15 2.54 11.41
C SER A 90 -10.92 1.24 11.29
N TRP A 91 -11.63 0.88 12.36
CA TRP A 91 -12.48 -0.31 12.32
C TRP A 91 -13.60 -0.20 11.28
N GLU A 92 -14.16 1.00 11.12
CA GLU A 92 -15.16 1.35 10.11
C GLU A 92 -14.62 1.16 8.69
N ALA A 93 -13.40 1.65 8.43
CA ALA A 93 -12.77 1.47 7.13
C ALA A 93 -12.53 -0.02 6.83
N ALA A 94 -12.07 -0.81 7.80
CA ALA A 94 -11.86 -2.26 7.61
C ALA A 94 -13.17 -3.01 7.33
N LYS A 95 -14.24 -2.72 8.07
CA LYS A 95 -15.59 -3.29 7.81
C LYS A 95 -16.10 -2.96 6.40
N LYS A 96 -15.75 -1.78 5.88
CA LYS A 96 -16.13 -1.37 4.53
C LYS A 96 -15.23 -1.98 3.45
N TYR A 97 -13.94 -2.09 3.71
CA TYR A 97 -12.94 -2.53 2.74
C TYR A 97 -12.96 -4.05 2.57
N CYS A 98 -13.00 -4.80 3.67
CA CYS A 98 -13.03 -6.27 3.67
C CYS A 98 -14.13 -6.80 4.61
N PRO A 99 -15.43 -6.61 4.28
CA PRO A 99 -16.54 -7.01 5.14
C PRO A 99 -16.49 -8.45 5.68
N PRO A 100 -16.15 -9.49 4.88
CA PRO A 100 -16.18 -10.86 5.35
C PRO A 100 -15.01 -11.23 6.29
N ASN A 101 -13.94 -10.42 6.34
CA ASN A 101 -12.75 -10.73 7.14
C ASN A 101 -12.12 -9.49 7.80
N ALA A 102 -12.96 -8.51 8.19
CA ALA A 102 -12.54 -7.19 8.61
C ALA A 102 -11.54 -7.21 9.79
N ALA A 103 -11.72 -8.11 10.77
CA ALA A 103 -10.86 -8.19 11.96
C ALA A 103 -9.42 -8.61 11.63
N HIS A 104 -9.28 -9.64 10.80
CA HIS A 104 -7.98 -10.09 10.31
C HIS A 104 -7.35 -9.02 9.43
N TRP A 105 -8.12 -8.45 8.50
CA TRP A 105 -7.63 -7.40 7.60
C TRP A 105 -7.11 -6.19 8.37
N TYR A 106 -7.91 -5.67 9.32
CA TYR A 106 -7.52 -4.55 10.17
C TYR A 106 -6.21 -4.82 10.91
N SER A 107 -6.10 -5.99 11.54
CA SER A 107 -4.92 -6.37 12.33
C SER A 107 -3.67 -6.49 11.46
N ALA A 108 -3.79 -7.12 10.28
CA ALA A 108 -2.69 -7.28 9.34
C ALA A 108 -2.22 -5.95 8.74
N THR A 109 -3.16 -5.10 8.32
CA THR A 109 -2.84 -3.77 7.77
C THR A 109 -2.26 -2.86 8.85
N LEU A 110 -2.79 -2.87 10.08
CA LEU A 110 -2.21 -2.09 11.18
C LEU A 110 -0.79 -2.57 11.53
N ALA A 111 -0.55 -3.88 11.54
CA ALA A 111 0.77 -4.44 11.77
C ALA A 111 1.77 -3.96 10.71
N GLU A 112 1.36 -3.94 9.43
CA GLU A 112 2.21 -3.39 8.37
C GLU A 112 2.37 -1.87 8.48
N MET A 113 1.36 -1.10 8.88
CA MET A 113 1.53 0.33 9.15
C MET A 113 2.56 0.61 10.25
N ASN A 114 2.74 -0.30 11.20
CA ASN A 114 3.73 -0.17 12.27
C ASN A 114 5.14 -0.61 11.85
N SER A 115 5.32 -1.19 10.65
CA SER A 115 6.62 -1.59 10.10
C SER A 115 7.18 -0.59 9.09
N ILE A 116 6.41 0.44 8.71
CA ILE A 116 6.74 1.50 7.74
C ILE A 116 7.25 2.76 8.45
#